data_AF-A0A3D5VJQ0-F1
#
_entry.id   AF-A0A3D5VJQ0-F1
#
_cell.length_a   1.000
_cell.length_b   1.000
_cell.length_c   1.000
_cell.angle_alpha   90.00
_cell.angle_beta   90.00
_cell.angle_gamma   90.00
#
_symmetry.space_group_name_H-M   'P 1'
#
loop_
_entity.id
_entity.type
_entity.pdbx_description
1 polymer ?
#
loop_
_entity_poly.entity_id
_entity_poly.type
_entity_poly.pdbx_seq_one_letter_code
_entity_poly.pdbx_strand_id
1 'polypeptide(L)'
;MIVLGYGGIQVINARISLGEFVAFNAYLGMLIWPMMAVGRVINVLQRGSASMERLNILFNERPEVYDDPATVKPVESLRGQIEFRNLNFSYPDGTQALKNINIKLKQGKTLAIIGRTGSGK
;
A
#
# COMPACT_ATOMS: atom_id res chain seq x y z
N MET A 1 -5.41 34.82 -31.65
CA MET A 1 -5.57 36.08 -32.41
C MET A 1 -4.27 36.86 -32.61
N ILE A 2 -3.35 36.89 -31.64
CA ILE A 2 -2.05 37.60 -31.80
C ILE A 2 -1.22 37.04 -32.96
N VAL A 3 -1.08 35.71 -33.05
CA VAL A 3 -0.34 35.05 -34.15
C VAL A 3 -0.96 35.33 -35.52
N LEU A 4 -2.30 35.26 -35.63
CA LEU A 4 -3.01 35.52 -36.89
C LEU A 4 -2.91 37.00 -37.32
N GLY A 5 -3.06 37.94 -36.38
CA GLY A 5 -3.01 39.37 -36.67
C GLY A 5 -1.59 39.87 -36.94
N TYR A 6 -0.65 39.62 -36.02
CA TYR A 6 0.73 40.09 -36.16
C TYR A 6 1.49 39.33 -37.25
N GLY A 7 1.35 38.00 -37.29
CA GLY A 7 1.99 37.19 -38.32
C GLY A 7 1.47 37.50 -39.73
N GLY A 8 0.16 37.77 -39.88
CA GLY A 8 -0.42 38.23 -41.15
C GLY A 8 0.19 39.54 -41.64
N ILE A 9 0.38 40.52 -40.75
CA ILE A 9 1.04 41.80 -41.08
C ILE A 9 2.50 41.57 -41.53
N GLN A 10 3.22 40.63 -40.92
CA GLN A 10 4.61 40.30 -41.31
C GLN A 10 4.70 39.64 -42.68
N VAL A 11 3.71 38.83 -43.06
CA VAL A 11 3.61 38.26 -44.42
C VAL A 11 3.33 39.36 -45.45
N ILE A 12 2.40 40.28 -45.16
CA ILE A 12 2.09 41.43 -46.06
C ILE A 12 3.33 42.31 -46.28
N ASN A 13 4.13 42.52 -45.23
CA ASN A 13 5.37 43.30 -45.30
C ASN A 13 6.56 42.52 -45.90
N ALA A 14 6.33 41.31 -46.44
CA ALA A 14 7.35 40.43 -47.03
C ALA A 14 8.55 40.11 -46.11
N ARG A 15 8.35 40.19 -44.79
CA ARG A 15 9.39 39.88 -43.79
C ARG A 15 9.48 38.39 -43.47
N ILE A 16 8.36 37.68 -43.66
CA ILE A 16 8.26 36.22 -43.62
C ILE A 16 7.40 35.77 -44.80
N SER A 17 7.64 34.56 -45.30
CA SER A 17 6.83 33.96 -46.35
C SER A 17 5.51 33.40 -45.80
N LEU A 18 4.53 33.23 -46.68
CA LEU A 18 3.28 32.56 -46.35
C LEU A 18 3.51 31.12 -45.85
N GLY A 19 4.48 30.41 -46.44
CA GLY A 19 4.83 29.05 -46.04
C GLY A 19 5.38 28.97 -44.61
N GLU A 20 6.29 29.88 -44.25
CA GLU A 20 6.82 29.98 -42.88
C GLU A 20 5.72 30.28 -41.86
N PHE A 21 4.78 31.16 -42.21
CA PHE A 21 3.66 31.50 -41.35
C PHE A 21 2.72 30.30 -41.11
N VAL A 22 2.39 29.54 -42.17
CA VAL A 22 1.57 28.33 -42.06
C VAL A 22 2.27 27.24 -41.25
N ALA A 23 3.57 27.01 -41.50
CA ALA A 23 4.37 26.03 -40.76
C ALA A 23 4.45 26.38 -39.27
N PHE A 24 4.68 27.64 -38.93
CA PHE A 24 4.69 28.12 -37.55
C PHE A 24 3.36 27.86 -36.83
N ASN A 25 2.23 28.16 -37.49
CA ASN A 25 0.92 27.93 -36.91
C ASN A 25 0.65 26.43 -36.68
N ALA A 26 1.04 25.58 -37.64
CA ALA A 26 0.93 24.13 -37.52
C ALA A 26 1.76 23.60 -36.34
N TYR A 27 3.00 24.07 -36.16
CA TYR A 27 3.84 23.67 -35.02
C TYR A 27 3.27 24.12 -33.67
N LEU A 28 2.72 25.33 -33.59
CA LEU A 28 2.01 25.77 -32.38
C LEU A 28 0.82 24.86 -32.07
N GLY A 29 0.03 24.51 -33.10
CA GLY A 29 -1.08 23.57 -32.97
C GLY A 29 -0.63 22.20 -32.46
N MET A 30 0.47 21.67 -33.00
CA MET A 30 1.06 20.41 -32.56
C MET A 30 1.56 20.45 -31.12
N LEU A 31 2.00 21.60 -30.60
CA LEU A 31 2.48 21.75 -29.22
C LEU A 31 1.35 21.80 -28.17
N ILE A 32 0.12 22.12 -28.57
CA ILE A 32 -1.02 22.20 -27.64
C ILE A 32 -1.27 20.84 -26.97
N TRP A 33 -1.27 19.74 -27.74
CA TRP A 33 -1.55 18.40 -27.21
C TRP A 33 -0.48 17.89 -26.23
N PRO A 34 0.83 17.94 -26.55
CA PRO A 34 1.92 17.60 -25.63
C PRO A 34 1.86 18.40 -24.33
N MET A 35 1.61 19.71 -24.40
CA MET A 35 1.49 20.55 -23.20
C MET A 35 0.35 20.09 -22.29
N MET A 36 -0.82 19.76 -22.86
CA MET A 36 -1.93 19.18 -22.08
C MET A 36 -1.62 17.76 -21.55
N ALA A 37 -0.89 16.96 -22.33
CA ALA A 37 -0.50 15.61 -21.93
C ALA A 37 0.41 15.63 -20.69
N VAL A 38 1.39 16.54 -20.63
CA VAL A 38 2.28 16.71 -19.47
C VAL A 38 1.49 16.98 -18.19
N GLY A 39 0.51 17.90 -18.24
CA GLY A 39 -0.34 18.17 -17.08
C GLY A 39 -1.15 16.95 -16.61
N ARG A 40 -1.67 16.14 -17.55
CA ARG A 40 -2.37 14.89 -17.20
C ARG A 40 -1.43 13.85 -16.59
N VAL A 41 -0.22 13.69 -17.12
CA VAL A 41 0.80 12.77 -16.60
C VAL A 41 1.17 13.14 -15.16
N ILE A 42 1.42 14.42 -14.87
CA ILE A 42 1.71 14.89 -13.50
C ILE A 42 0.57 14.50 -12.54
N ASN A 43 -0.68 14.74 -12.94
CA ASN A 43 -1.84 14.37 -12.13
C ASN A 43 -1.94 12.86 -11.87
N VAL A 44 -1.63 12.04 -12.88
CA VAL A 44 -1.62 10.57 -12.74
C VAL A 44 -0.50 10.14 -11.79
N LEU A 45 0.70 10.69 -11.93
CA LEU A 45 1.84 10.39 -11.06
C LEU A 45 1.54 10.75 -9.59
N GLN A 46 0.97 11.93 -9.34
CA GLN A 46 0.60 12.34 -7.97
C GLN A 46 -0.39 11.36 -7.32
N ARG A 47 -1.44 10.95 -8.04
CA ARG A 47 -2.39 9.95 -7.52
C ARG A 47 -1.77 8.56 -7.37
N GLY A 48 -0.86 8.20 -8.29
CA GLY A 48 -0.09 6.97 -8.25
C GLY A 48 0.76 6.88 -6.99
N SER A 49 1.54 7.93 -6.69
CA SER A 49 2.39 8.00 -5.50
C SER A 49 1.59 7.84 -4.20
N ALA A 50 0.47 8.53 -4.05
CA ALA A 50 -0.39 8.39 -2.86
C ALA A 50 -0.99 6.97 -2.73
N SER A 51 -1.24 6.28 -3.85
CA SER A 51 -1.71 4.90 -3.83
C SER A 51 -0.60 3.93 -3.47
N MET A 52 0.62 4.17 -3.95
CA MET A 52 1.80 3.40 -3.63
C MET A 52 2.17 3.50 -2.14
N GLU A 53 2.04 4.68 -1.55
CA GLU A 53 2.27 4.89 -0.12
C GLU A 53 1.38 3.98 0.75
N ARG A 54 0.09 3.86 0.42
CA ARG A 54 -0.82 2.94 1.12
C ARG A 54 -0.45 1.47 0.96
N LEU A 55 0.01 1.07 -0.23
CA LEU A 55 0.48 -0.30 -0.46
C LEU A 55 1.76 -0.61 0.31
N ASN A 56 2.67 0.37 0.42
CA ASN A 56 3.88 0.22 1.20
C ASN A 56 3.60 0.01 2.69
N ILE A 57 2.53 0.58 3.24
CA ILE A 57 2.12 0.28 4.63
C ILE A 57 1.81 -1.21 4.77
N LEU A 58 0.99 -1.76 3.86
CA LEU A 58 0.62 -3.19 3.87
C LEU A 58 1.82 -4.11 3.66
N PHE A 59 2.73 -3.79 2.73
CA PHE A 59 3.90 -4.63 2.47
C PHE A 59 4.94 -4.61 3.59
N ASN A 60 5.00 -3.52 4.35
CA ASN A 60 5.92 -3.41 5.48
C ASN A 60 5.31 -3.90 6.80
N GLU A 61 4.03 -4.26 6.81
CA GLU A 61 3.38 -4.83 7.98
C GLU A 61 4.07 -6.15 8.35
N ARG A 62 4.52 -6.25 9.61
CA ARG A 62 5.18 -7.46 10.10
C ARG A 62 4.15 -8.35 10.79
N PRO A 63 4.13 -9.67 10.53
CA PRO A 63 3.27 -10.58 11.27
C PRO A 63 3.52 -10.46 12.78
N GLU A 64 2.43 -10.34 13.55
CA GLU A 64 2.50 -10.31 15.01
C GLU A 64 3.05 -11.64 15.57
N VAL A 65 2.74 -12.74 14.90
CA VAL A 65 3.32 -14.06 15.15
C VAL A 65 4.17 -14.44 13.94
N TYR A 66 5.46 -14.66 14.17
CA TYR A 66 6.41 -15.10 13.16
C TYR A 66 7.21 -16.30 13.66
N ASP A 67 7.57 -17.17 12.72
CA ASP A 67 8.47 -18.28 12.99
C ASP A 67 9.89 -17.74 13.13
N ASP A 68 10.49 -17.88 14.32
CA ASP A 68 11.90 -17.54 14.53
C ASP A 68 12.78 -18.68 13.96
N PRO A 69 13.59 -18.40 12.91
CA PRO A 69 14.42 -19.42 12.27
C PRO A 69 15.41 -20.10 13.23
N ALA A 70 15.77 -19.45 14.34
CA ALA A 70 16.64 -20.02 15.35
C ALA A 70 15.95 -21.06 16.24
N THR A 71 14.61 -21.06 16.31
CA THR A 71 13.83 -21.91 17.20
C THR A 71 12.88 -22.90 16.50
N VAL A 72 12.56 -22.69 15.22
CA VAL A 72 11.71 -23.63 14.47
C VAL A 72 12.52 -24.86 14.05
N LYS A 73 12.42 -25.92 14.85
CA LYS A 73 12.73 -27.28 14.39
C LYS A 73 11.45 -27.91 13.82
N PRO A 74 11.52 -28.60 12.67
CA PRO A 74 10.38 -29.33 12.16
C PRO A 74 9.91 -30.34 13.21
N VAL A 75 8.62 -30.33 13.49
CA VAL A 75 8.02 -31.27 14.45
C VAL A 75 7.90 -32.63 13.78
N GLU A 76 8.84 -33.53 14.05
CA GLU A 76 8.87 -34.88 13.46
C GLU A 76 7.74 -35.78 13.95
N SER A 77 7.32 -35.62 15.21
CA SER A 77 6.20 -36.37 15.79
C SER A 77 5.57 -35.64 16.98
N LEU A 78 4.24 -35.69 17.07
CA LEU A 78 3.47 -35.13 18.18
C LEU A 78 2.96 -36.27 19.08
N ARG A 79 3.33 -36.25 20.36
CA ARG A 79 2.86 -37.24 21.36
C ARG A 79 1.52 -36.86 22.01
N GLY A 80 0.94 -35.72 21.65
CA GLY A 80 -0.37 -35.27 22.16
C GLY A 80 -0.37 -34.87 23.65
N GLN A 81 0.79 -34.57 24.24
CA GLN A 81 0.89 -33.97 25.57
C GLN A 81 0.90 -32.45 25.44
N ILE A 82 0.05 -31.76 26.20
CA ILE A 82 -0.05 -30.30 26.21
C ILE A 82 0.30 -29.80 27.61
N GLU A 83 1.16 -28.80 27.70
CA GLU A 83 1.53 -28.18 28.97
C GLU A 83 1.52 -26.65 28.83
N PHE A 84 0.72 -26.00 29.66
CA PHE A 84 0.77 -24.55 29.86
C PHE A 84 1.62 -24.27 31.09
N ARG A 85 2.61 -23.39 30.95
CA ARG A 85 3.50 -22.98 32.04
C ARG A 85 3.43 -21.47 32.18
N ASN A 86 2.99 -21.00 33.34
CA ASN A 86 2.91 -19.59 33.70
C ASN A 86 2.21 -18.74 32.62
N LEU A 87 1.15 -19.27 31.99
CA LEU A 87 0.46 -18.59 30.90
C LEU A 87 -0.25 -17.34 31.43
N ASN A 88 0.05 -16.21 30.82
CA ASN A 88 -0.63 -14.93 31.03
C ASN A 88 -1.08 -14.42 29.67
N PHE A 89 -2.30 -13.87 29.60
CA PHE A 89 -2.83 -13.28 28.38
C PHE A 89 -3.68 -12.06 28.74
N SER A 90 -3.44 -10.98 28.01
CA SER A 90 -4.19 -9.73 28.10
C SER A 90 -4.58 -9.29 26.71
N TYR A 91 -5.78 -8.75 26.58
CA TYR A 91 -6.23 -8.12 25.34
C TYR A 91 -5.51 -6.77 25.12
N PRO A 92 -5.48 -6.24 23.88
CA PRO A 92 -4.83 -4.96 23.57
C PRO A 92 -5.40 -3.74 24.33
N ASP A 93 -6.63 -3.84 24.82
CA ASP A 93 -7.29 -2.83 25.68
C ASP A 93 -6.77 -2.85 27.13
N GLY A 94 -5.84 -3.75 27.47
CA GLY A 94 -5.28 -3.92 28.80
C GLY A 94 -6.06 -4.88 29.69
N THR A 95 -7.18 -5.44 29.22
CA THR A 95 -7.98 -6.39 29.99
C THR A 95 -7.22 -7.71 30.14
N GLN A 96 -6.82 -8.04 31.38
CA GLN A 96 -6.15 -9.30 31.68
C GLN A 96 -7.16 -10.45 31.73
N ALA A 97 -7.12 -11.35 30.75
CA ALA A 97 -8.06 -12.46 30.63
C ALA A 97 -7.54 -13.77 31.26
N LEU A 98 -6.23 -14.05 31.14
CA LEU A 98 -5.59 -15.22 31.77
C LEU A 98 -4.43 -14.77 32.65
N LYS A 99 -4.34 -15.35 33.86
CA LYS A 99 -3.30 -15.03 34.84
C LYS A 99 -2.69 -16.29 35.43
N ASN A 100 -1.40 -16.47 35.22
CA ASN A 100 -0.59 -17.55 35.78
C ASN A 100 -1.22 -18.96 35.67
N ILE A 101 -1.71 -19.30 34.47
CA ILE A 101 -2.34 -20.59 34.23
C ILE A 101 -1.26 -21.66 34.03
N ASN A 102 -1.35 -22.74 34.81
CA ASN A 102 -0.45 -23.89 34.78
C ASN A 102 -1.28 -25.17 34.67
N ILE A 103 -1.22 -25.84 33.52
CA ILE A 103 -2.03 -27.02 33.23
C ILE A 103 -1.17 -28.04 32.50
N LYS A 104 -1.33 -29.32 32.84
CA LYS A 104 -0.66 -30.43 32.17
C LYS A 104 -1.67 -31.48 31.73
N LEU A 105 -1.90 -31.57 30.42
CA LEU A 105 -2.81 -32.54 29.81
C LEU A 105 -2.01 -33.71 29.23
N LYS A 106 -2.28 -34.91 29.73
CA LYS A 106 -1.67 -36.15 29.22
C LYS A 106 -2.36 -36.58 27.93
N GLN A 107 -1.62 -37.33 27.10
CA GLN A 107 -2.15 -37.92 25.87
C GLN A 107 -3.44 -38.72 26.15
N GLY A 108 -4.43 -38.57 25.26
CA GLY A 108 -5.71 -39.28 25.34
C GLY A 108 -6.64 -38.83 26.47
N LYS A 109 -6.30 -37.73 27.18
CA LYS A 109 -7.18 -37.12 28.18
C LYS A 109 -7.91 -35.91 27.59
N THR A 110 -9.11 -35.67 28.10
CA THR A 110 -9.95 -34.53 27.71
C THR A 110 -9.95 -33.50 28.83
N LEU A 111 -9.80 -32.23 28.47
CA LEU A 111 -9.94 -31.10 29.37
C LEU A 111 -11.17 -30.29 28.94
N ALA A 112 -12.09 -30.05 29.87
CA ALA A 112 -13.21 -29.13 29.66
C ALA A 112 -12.87 -27.77 30.27
N ILE A 113 -13.03 -26.70 29.50
CA ILE A 113 -12.83 -25.32 29.97
C ILE A 113 -14.20 -24.62 29.97
N ILE A 114 -14.62 -24.14 31.14
CA ILE A 114 -15.96 -23.55 31.34
C ILE A 114 -15.90 -22.12 31.88
N GLY A 115 -16.99 -21.38 31.72
CA GLY A 115 -17.22 -20.09 32.38
C GLY A 115 -17.96 -19.08 31.50
N ARG A 116 -18.03 -17.84 31.96
CA ARG A 116 -18.86 -16.78 31.37
C ARG A 116 -18.33 -16.31 30.01
N THR A 117 -19.22 -15.78 29.18
CA THR A 117 -18.90 -15.11 27.91
C THR A 117 -17.91 -13.97 28.17
N GLY A 118 -16.84 -13.90 27.36
CA GLY A 118 -15.79 -12.87 27.51
C GLY A 118 -14.68 -13.19 28.51
N SER A 119 -14.67 -14.36 29.15
CA SER A 119 -13.62 -14.71 30.14
C SER A 119 -12.27 -15.14 29.55
N GLY A 120 -12.06 -15.00 28.23
CA GLY A 120 -10.85 -15.48 27.56
C GLY A 120 -10.70 -17.01 27.51
N LYS A 121 -11.82 -17.72 27.38
CA LYS A 121 -11.82 -19.13 26.94
C LYS A 121 -11.57 -19.22 25.44
#